data_AF-A0AAV6TUS3-F1
#
_entry.id   AF-A0AAV6TUS3-F1
#
_cell.length_a   1.000
_cell.length_b   1.000
_cell.length_c   1.000
_cell.angle_alpha   90.00
_cell.angle_beta   90.00
_cell.angle_gamma   90.00
#
_symmetry.space_group_name_H-M   'P 1'
#
loop_
_entity.id
_entity.type
_entity.pdbx_description
1 polymer ?
#
loop_
_entity_poly.entity_id
_entity_poly.type
_entity_poly.pdbx_seq_one_letter_code
_entity_poly.pdbx_strand_id
1 'polypeptide(L)'
;MVDVDKLSIQEILFRYFRIHDTNSDNRLDGIEVIQAMLHYHDEGGSTSPPDYVFRDDELEMFVDPIFQQGDANKDGFLDYTEFMTLQVGGSAV
;
A
#
# COMPACT_ATOMS: atom_id res chain seq x y z
N MET A 1 26.70 7.22 -3.02
CA MET A 1 25.54 7.62 -2.20
C MET A 1 24.47 8.01 -3.18
N VAL A 2 23.41 7.22 -3.31
CA VAL A 2 22.32 7.52 -4.25
C VAL A 2 21.54 8.67 -3.63
N ASP A 3 21.52 9.82 -4.29
CA ASP A 3 20.85 11.04 -3.86
C ASP A 3 19.32 10.80 -3.73
N VAL A 4 18.91 10.33 -2.55
CA VAL A 4 17.50 10.16 -2.14
C VAL A 4 16.73 11.50 -2.16
N ASP A 5 17.45 12.62 -2.15
CA ASP A 5 16.92 13.99 -2.16
C ASP A 5 16.54 14.51 -3.56
N LYS A 6 16.87 13.77 -4.63
CA LYS A 6 16.57 14.17 -6.03
C LYS A 6 15.45 13.37 -6.70
N LEU A 7 14.92 12.35 -6.04
CA LEU A 7 13.77 11.64 -6.57
C LEU A 7 12.53 12.49 -6.34
N SER A 8 11.82 12.80 -7.43
CA SER A 8 10.51 13.42 -7.34
C SER A 8 9.62 12.57 -6.43
N ILE A 9 8.72 13.18 -5.68
CA ILE A 9 7.74 12.47 -4.85
C ILE A 9 7.07 11.35 -5.68
N GLN A 10 6.78 11.62 -6.95
CA GLN A 10 6.24 10.62 -7.88
C GLN A 10 7.15 9.40 -8.08
N GLU A 11 8.46 9.58 -8.19
CA GLU A 11 9.41 8.47 -8.38
C GLU A 11 9.58 7.65 -7.10
N ILE A 12 9.52 8.29 -5.93
CA ILE A 12 9.53 7.60 -4.63
C ILE A 12 8.28 6.73 -4.52
N LEU A 13 7.12 7.28 -4.87
CA LEU A 13 5.84 6.58 -4.81
C LEU A 13 5.71 5.49 -5.84
N PHE A 14 6.17 5.73 -7.07
CA PHE A 14 6.27 4.71 -8.09
C PHE A 14 7.19 3.58 -7.64
N ARG A 15 8.30 3.89 -6.97
CA ARG A 15 9.21 2.89 -6.43
C ARG A 15 8.60 2.10 -5.28
N TYR A 16 7.86 2.76 -4.37
CA TYR A 16 7.10 2.08 -3.31
C TYR A 16 6.06 1.14 -3.91
N PHE A 17 5.24 1.65 -4.83
CA PHE A 17 4.24 0.87 -5.56
C PHE A 17 4.86 -0.38 -6.18
N ARG A 18 5.97 -0.23 -6.91
CA ARG A 18 6.69 -1.33 -7.57
C ARG A 18 7.35 -2.34 -6.63
N ILE A 19 7.69 -1.95 -5.41
CA ILE A 19 8.28 -2.88 -4.43
C ILE A 19 7.20 -3.83 -3.90
N HIS A 20 5.95 -3.37 -3.88
CA HIS A 20 4.80 -4.11 -3.34
C HIS A 20 3.97 -4.82 -4.42
N ASP A 21 4.05 -4.36 -5.68
CA ASP A 21 3.55 -5.02 -6.89
C ASP A 21 4.34 -6.32 -7.15
N THR A 22 3.90 -7.40 -6.52
CA THR A 22 4.58 -8.69 -6.47
C THR A 22 4.32 -9.50 -7.74
N ASN A 23 3.16 -9.28 -8.37
CA ASN A 23 2.75 -9.94 -9.61
C ASN A 23 3.16 -9.14 -10.89
N SER A 24 3.67 -7.91 -10.73
CA SER A 24 4.05 -6.98 -11.81
C SER A 24 2.91 -6.65 -12.77
N ASP A 25 1.67 -6.58 -12.28
CA ASP A 25 0.49 -6.23 -13.07
C ASP A 25 0.20 -4.71 -13.11
N ASN A 26 1.06 -3.91 -12.48
CA ASN A 26 0.90 -2.46 -12.35
C ASN A 26 -0.34 -2.03 -11.55
N ARG A 27 -0.84 -2.94 -10.69
CA ARG A 27 -1.96 -2.72 -9.78
C ARG A 27 -1.54 -3.23 -8.40
N LEU A 28 -2.25 -2.80 -7.38
CA LEU A 28 -2.12 -3.37 -6.05
C LEU A 28 -3.44 -4.01 -5.67
N ASP A 29 -3.45 -5.33 -5.52
CA ASP A 29 -4.59 -6.03 -4.96
C ASP A 29 -4.59 -5.94 -3.43
N GLY A 30 -5.71 -6.32 -2.81
CA GLY A 30 -5.85 -6.24 -1.35
C GLY A 30 -4.72 -6.96 -0.62
N ILE A 31 -4.31 -8.14 -1.10
CA ILE A 31 -3.25 -8.96 -0.48
C ILE A 31 -1.92 -8.22 -0.57
N GLU A 32 -1.60 -7.60 -1.70
CA GLU A 32 -0.37 -6.82 -1.85
C GLU A 32 -0.33 -5.60 -0.93
N VAL A 33 -1.46 -4.91 -0.76
CA VAL A 33 -1.61 -3.79 0.20
C VAL A 33 -1.41 -4.27 1.64
N ILE A 34 -1.98 -5.44 1.99
CA ILE A 34 -1.82 -6.05 3.30
C ILE A 34 -0.36 -6.42 3.55
N GLN A 35 0.27 -7.09 2.59
CA GLN A 35 1.68 -7.48 2.69
C GLN A 35 2.59 -6.25 2.84
N ALA A 36 2.28 -5.15 2.14
CA ALA A 36 2.98 -3.88 2.29
C ALA A 36 2.81 -3.30 3.71
N MET A 37 1.59 -3.34 4.27
CA MET A 37 1.31 -2.89 5.65
C MET A 37 2.03 -3.74 6.69
N LEU A 38 2.06 -5.06 6.51
CA LEU A 38 2.76 -5.99 7.40
C LEU A 38 4.28 -5.76 7.35
N HIS A 39 4.83 -5.49 6.18
CA HIS A 39 6.26 -5.22 5.99
C HIS A 39 6.72 -3.94 6.72
N TYR A 40 5.86 -2.91 6.82
CA TYR A 40 6.18 -1.70 7.59
C TYR A 40 6.24 -1.95 9.11
N HIS A 41 5.53 -2.98 9.59
CA HIS A 41 5.47 -3.30 11.02
C HIS A 41 6.71 -4.04 11.54
N ASP A 42 7.45 -4.72 10.66
CA ASP A 42 8.66 -5.48 11.02
C ASP A 42 9.87 -4.57 11.27
N GLU A 43 10.00 -3.45 10.52
CA GLU A 43 11.16 -2.54 10.63
C GLU A 43 11.06 -1.56 11.83
N GLY A 44 9.91 -1.50 12.51
CA GLY A 44 9.59 -0.53 13.57
C GLY A 44 9.60 -1.04 15.02
N GLY A 45 10.04 -2.28 15.27
CA GLY A 45 10.19 -2.81 16.64
C GLY A 45 8.89 -2.90 17.44
N SER A 46 7.72 -2.91 16.79
CA SER A 46 6.46 -3.24 17.44
C SER A 46 6.24 -4.74 17.33
N THR A 47 6.15 -5.35 18.51
CA THR A 47 6.00 -6.77 18.80
C THR A 47 4.72 -7.37 18.23
N SER A 48 4.63 -7.51 16.91
CA SER A 48 3.76 -8.52 16.32
C SER A 48 4.56 -9.82 16.25
N PRO A 49 4.09 -10.93 16.86
CA PRO A 49 4.83 -12.18 16.79
C PRO A 49 5.02 -12.56 15.31
N PRO A 50 6.14 -13.19 14.93
CA PRO A 50 6.48 -13.56 13.55
C PRO A 50 5.50 -14.58 12.91
N ASP A 51 4.37 -14.85 13.57
CA ASP A 51 3.34 -15.83 13.24
C ASP A 51 1.92 -15.23 13.43
N TYR A 52 1.78 -13.90 13.52
CA TYR A 52 0.44 -13.28 13.53
C TYR A 52 -0.12 -13.26 12.11
N VAL A 53 -0.71 -14.38 11.71
CA VAL A 53 -1.58 -14.46 10.54
C VAL A 53 -2.88 -13.78 10.93
N PHE A 54 -3.04 -12.52 10.51
CA PHE A 54 -4.32 -11.85 10.58
C PHE A 54 -5.38 -12.72 9.89
N ARG A 55 -6.54 -12.89 10.53
CA ARG A 55 -7.66 -13.59 9.90
C ARG A 55 -8.21 -12.76 8.76
N ASP A 56 -8.87 -13.42 7.83
CA ASP A 56 -9.53 -12.79 6.67
C ASP A 56 -10.39 -11.59 7.11
N ASP A 57 -11.23 -11.77 8.15
CA ASP A 57 -12.06 -10.69 8.71
C ASP A 57 -11.25 -9.49 9.23
N GLU A 58 -10.08 -9.71 9.85
CA GLU A 58 -9.24 -8.62 10.35
C GLU A 58 -8.56 -7.90 9.18
N LEU A 59 -8.06 -8.65 8.20
CA LEU A 59 -7.51 -8.14 6.95
C LEU A 59 -8.53 -7.23 6.25
N GLU A 60 -9.77 -7.71 6.13
CA GLU A 60 -10.87 -6.96 5.56
C GLU A 60 -11.07 -5.64 6.31
N MET A 61 -11.07 -5.63 7.64
CA MET A 61 -11.21 -4.38 8.41
C MET A 61 -10.11 -3.34 8.15
N PHE A 62 -8.91 -3.75 7.74
CA PHE A 62 -7.82 -2.84 7.38
C PHE A 62 -7.84 -2.44 5.89
N VAL A 63 -8.23 -3.35 5.01
CA VAL A 63 -8.23 -3.15 3.55
C VAL A 63 -9.46 -2.40 3.08
N ASP A 64 -10.64 -2.72 3.62
CA ASP A 64 -11.93 -2.15 3.23
C ASP A 64 -11.93 -0.62 3.25
N PRO A 65 -11.41 0.10 4.27
CA PRO A 65 -11.35 1.56 4.23
C PRO A 65 -10.38 2.12 3.18
N ILE A 66 -9.29 1.43 2.88
CA ILE A 66 -8.31 1.84 1.85
C ILE A 66 -8.96 1.73 0.47
N PHE A 67 -9.58 0.59 0.19
CA PHE A 67 -10.28 0.36 -1.07
C PHE A 67 -11.53 1.24 -1.20
N GLN A 68 -12.30 1.43 -0.12
CA GLN A 68 -13.45 2.34 -0.15
C GLN A 68 -13.08 3.77 -0.53
N GLN A 69 -11.86 4.21 -0.19
CA GLN A 69 -11.39 5.57 -0.47
C GLN A 69 -10.62 5.68 -1.80
N GLY A 70 -9.92 4.61 -2.22
CA GLY A 70 -9.08 4.63 -3.41
C GLY A 70 -9.61 3.89 -4.62
N ASP A 71 -10.32 2.79 -4.43
CA ASP A 71 -10.87 1.96 -5.50
C ASP A 71 -12.19 2.58 -5.98
N ALA A 72 -12.04 3.56 -6.89
CA ALA A 72 -13.16 4.34 -7.41
C ALA A 72 -13.97 3.53 -8.43
N ASN A 73 -13.31 2.62 -9.15
CA ASN A 73 -13.93 1.75 -10.14
C ASN A 73 -14.52 0.45 -9.54
N LYS A 74 -14.16 0.11 -8.29
CA LYS A 74 -14.59 -1.09 -7.55
C LYS A 74 -14.21 -2.39 -8.26
N ASP A 75 -13.06 -2.40 -8.93
CA ASP A 75 -12.51 -3.58 -9.60
C ASP A 75 -11.78 -4.51 -8.60
N GLY A 76 -11.58 -4.07 -7.35
CA GLY A 76 -10.82 -4.82 -6.35
C GLY A 76 -9.31 -4.67 -6.50
N PHE A 77 -8.87 -3.65 -7.24
CA PHE A 77 -7.47 -3.32 -7.49
C PHE A 77 -7.26 -1.81 -7.35
N LEU A 78 -6.10 -1.41 -6.83
CA LEU A 78 -5.67 -0.02 -6.82
C LEU A 78 -4.68 0.21 -7.96
N ASP A 79 -5.14 0.84 -9.04
CA ASP A 79 -4.25 1.29 -10.10
C ASP A 79 -3.34 2.43 -9.59
N TYR A 80 -2.17 2.63 -10.21
CA TYR A 80 -1.26 3.74 -9.86
C TYR A 80 -1.95 5.12 -9.84
N THR A 81 -2.95 5.31 -10.70
CA THR A 81 -3.73 6.56 -10.78
C THR A 81 -4.60 6.73 -9.54
N GLU A 82 -5.29 5.67 -9.12
CA GLU A 82 -6.12 5.62 -7.91
C GLU A 82 -5.27 5.79 -6.65
N PHE A 83 -4.12 5.12 -6.59
CA PHE A 83 -3.14 5.27 -5.51
C PHE A 83 -2.66 6.73 -5.35
N MET A 84 -2.35 7.41 -6.45
CA MET A 84 -1.99 8.84 -6.44
C MET A 84 -3.15 9.72 -5.95
N THR A 85 -4.37 9.44 -6.39
CA THR A 85 -5.56 10.15 -5.93
C THR A 85 -5.80 9.94 -4.44
N LEU A 86 -5.60 8.73 -3.93
CA LEU A 86 -5.67 8.38 -2.51
C LEU A 86 -4.68 9.21 -1.68
N GLN A 87 -3.43 9.29 -2.11
CA GLN A 87 -2.38 9.94 -1.36
C GLN A 87 -2.49 11.48 -1.39
N VAL A 88 -2.87 12.04 -2.54
CA VAL A 88 -3.13 13.48 -2.68
C VAL A 88 -4.43 13.85 -1.94
N GLY A 89 -5.45 13.00 -2.00
CA GLY A 89 -6.72 13.16 -1.28
C GLY A 89 -6.59 13.00 0.24
N GLY A 90 -5.65 12.18 0.70
CA GLY A 90 -5.35 11.98 2.13
C GLY A 90 -4.58 13.12 2.79
N SER A 91 -4.02 14.07 2.03
CA SER A 91 -3.34 15.28 2.56
C SER A 91 -4.23 16.52 2.60
N ALA A 92 -5.55 16.38 2.41
CA ALA A 92 -6.50 17.49 2.45
C ALA A 92 -7.46 17.38 3.66
N VAL A 93 -6.92 17.40 4.89
CA VAL A 93 -7.60 17.90 6.10
C VAL A 93 -6.62 18.55 7.08
#